data_AF-A0A1W9SLG6-F1
#
_entry.id   AF-A0A1W9SLG6-F1
#
_cell.length_a   1.000
_cell.length_b   1.000
_cell.length_c   1.000
_cell.angle_alpha   90.00
_cell.angle_beta   90.00
_cell.angle_gamma   90.00
#
_symmetry.space_group_name_H-M   'P 1'
#
loop_
_entity.id
_entity.type
_entity.pdbx_description
1 polymer ?
#
loop_
_entity_poly.entity_id
_entity_poly.type
_entity_poly.pdbx_seq_one_letter_code
_entity_poly.pdbx_strand_id
1 'polypeptide(L)' 'METLTIKVKNKERLIFLYEILKYYDFIELPKLEDTKKEKIKYNFFSSAGMWKDRDITQEILRKKAWKRN' A
#
# COMPACT_ATOMS: atom_id res chain seq x y z
N MET A 1 1.22 16.33 24.39
CA MET A 1 0.80 14.96 23.98
C MET A 1 2.05 14.11 23.97
N GLU A 2 2.04 13.01 24.71
CA GLU A 2 3.17 12.08 24.81
C GLU A 2 2.84 10.82 24.02
N THR A 3 3.81 10.28 23.30
CA THR A 3 3.60 9.14 22.39
C THR A 3 4.34 7.91 22.89
N LEU A 4 3.60 6.83 23.17
CA LEU A 4 4.15 5.54 23.57
C LEU A 4 4.08 4.54 22.41
N THR A 5 5.23 4.01 21.97
CA THR A 5 5.29 3.00 20.91
C THR A 5 5.60 1.62 21.50
N ILE A 6 4.65 0.69 21.41
CA ILE A 6 4.78 -0.68 21.95
C ILE A 6 4.97 -1.67 20.80
N LYS A 7 6.06 -2.45 20.82
CA LYS A 7 6.28 -3.57 19.89
C LYS A 7 5.88 -4.89 20.54
N VAL A 8 4.75 -5.45 20.14
CA VAL A 8 4.29 -6.76 20.62
C VAL A 8 4.76 -7.86 19.67
N LYS A 9 5.47 -8.86 20.19
CA LYS A 9 5.99 -9.99 19.39
C LYS A 9 4.91 -11.00 18.97
N ASN A 10 3.84 -11.14 19.76
CA ASN A 10 2.77 -12.11 19.53
C ASN A 10 1.47 -11.40 19.13
N LYS A 11 0.92 -11.75 17.98
CA LYS A 11 -0.30 -11.16 17.41
C LYS A 11 -1.56 -11.43 18.24
N GLU A 12 -1.67 -12.60 18.86
CA GLU A 12 -2.84 -12.95 19.69
C GLU A 12 -2.91 -12.04 20.93
N ARG A 13 -1.75 -11.78 21.53
CA ARG A 13 -1.64 -10.88 22.70
C ARG A 13 -1.84 -9.41 22.34
N LEU A 14 -1.65 -9.04 21.09
CA LEU A 14 -1.87 -7.67 20.61
C LEU A 14 -3.36 -7.32 20.57
N ILE A 15 -4.22 -8.28 20.20
CA ILE A 15 -5.68 -8.08 20.23
C ILE A 15 -6.15 -7.86 21.67
N PHE A 16 -5.69 -8.71 22.60
CA PHE A 16 -5.99 -8.56 24.02
C PHE A 16 -5.54 -7.21 24.59
N LEU A 17 -4.31 -6.78 24.27
CA LEU A 17 -3.82 -5.47 24.71
C LEU A 17 -4.62 -4.32 24.10
N TYR A 18 -5.02 -4.43 22.83
CA TYR A 18 -5.86 -3.44 22.16
C TYR A 18 -7.23 -3.31 22.81
N GLU A 19 -7.87 -4.43 23.16
CA GLU A 19 -9.15 -4.43 23.86
C GLU A 19 -9.06 -3.73 25.21
N ILE A 20 -8.01 -4.00 25.99
CA ILE A 20 -7.78 -3.31 27.27
C ILE A 20 -7.61 -1.81 27.07
N LEU A 21 -6.73 -1.42 26.14
CA LEU A 21 -6.43 -0.01 25.88
C LEU A 21 -7.66 0.77 25.40
N LYS A 22 -8.62 0.09 24.74
CA LYS A 22 -9.86 0.69 24.23
C LYS A 22 -10.82 1.14 25.34
N TYR A 23 -10.74 0.56 26.53
CA TYR A 23 -11.60 0.94 27.66
C TYR A 23 -11.16 2.24 28.33
N TYR A 24 -9.94 2.70 28.09
CA TYR A 24 -9.44 3.94 28.65
C TYR A 24 -9.82 5.12 27.75
N ASP A 25 -10.54 6.05 28.32
CA ASP A 25 -11.04 7.29 27.70
C ASP A 25 -9.94 8.30 27.34
N PHE A 26 -8.76 8.16 27.94
CA PHE A 26 -7.60 9.00 27.70
C PHE A 26 -6.64 8.46 26.62
N ILE A 27 -6.93 7.30 26.00
CA ILE A 27 -6.03 6.66 25.04
C ILE A 27 -6.59 6.76 23.62
N GLU A 28 -5.86 7.44 22.75
CA GLU A 28 -6.14 7.45 21.32
C GLU A 28 -5.50 6.22 20.64
N LEU A 29 -6.33 5.26 20.23
CA LEU A 29 -5.88 4.04 19.55
C LEU A 29 -6.01 4.16 18.02
N PRO A 30 -4.94 3.83 17.26
CA PRO A 30 -5.07 3.67 15.82
C PRO A 30 -5.95 2.46 15.50
N LYS A 31 -6.77 2.53 14.44
CA LYS A 31 -7.58 1.37 14.00
C LYS A 31 -6.65 0.27 13.48
N LEU A 32 -6.85 -0.96 13.97
CA LEU A 32 -6.08 -2.15 13.58
C LEU A 32 -6.08 -2.42 12.06
N GLU A 33 -7.12 -1.97 11.34
CA GLU A 33 -7.28 -2.17 9.90
C GLU A 33 -6.35 -1.30 9.03
N ASP A 34 -5.76 -0.25 9.59
CA ASP A 34 -4.94 0.72 8.85
C ASP A 34 -3.45 0.32 8.74
N THR A 35 -3.10 -0.90 9.11
CA THR A 35 -1.84 -1.53 8.65
C THR A 35 -2.03 -2.33 7.36
N LYS A 36 -3.00 -1.94 6.52
CA LYS A 36 -2.88 -2.22 5.09
C LYS A 36 -1.72 -1.36 4.58
N LYS A 37 -0.56 -2.02 4.44
CA LYS A 37 0.56 -1.69 3.55
C LYS A 37 0.32 -0.36 2.86
N GLU A 38 1.16 0.64 3.13
CA GLU A 38 1.41 1.67 2.13
C GLU A 38 1.53 0.91 0.81
N LYS A 39 0.50 1.02 -0.04
CA LYS A 39 0.61 0.61 -1.42
C LYS A 39 1.61 1.62 -1.94
N ILE A 40 2.90 1.28 -1.80
CA ILE A 40 3.95 1.83 -2.65
C ILE A 40 3.29 1.75 -4.01
N LYS A 41 2.91 2.91 -4.55
CA LYS A 41 2.38 3.05 -5.89
C LYS A 41 3.55 2.64 -6.77
N TYR A 42 3.77 1.33 -6.91
CA TYR A 42 4.71 0.79 -7.84
C TYR A 42 4.12 1.14 -9.19
N ASN A 43 4.58 2.24 -9.75
CA ASN A 43 4.23 2.64 -11.10
C ASN A 43 4.75 1.50 -11.97
N PHE A 44 3.85 0.68 -12.50
CA PHE A 44 4.16 -0.40 -13.44
C PHE A 44 5.03 0.12 -14.62
N PHE A 45 4.89 1.42 -14.93
CA PHE A 45 5.68 2.13 -15.94
C PHE A 45 7.04 2.65 -15.47
N SER A 46 7.41 2.52 -14.19
CA SER A 46 8.77 2.84 -13.72
C SER A 46 9.82 1.90 -14.33
N SER A 47 9.42 0.67 -14.71
CA SER A 47 10.25 -0.28 -15.44
C SER A 47 10.16 -0.12 -16.97
N ALA A 48 9.31 0.78 -17.48
CA ALA A 48 9.13 1.02 -18.92
C ALA A 48 10.20 1.97 -19.52
N GLY A 49 11.34 2.14 -18.84
CA GLY A 49 12.47 2.95 -19.31
C GLY A 49 13.03 2.51 -20.67
N MET A 50 12.79 1.25 -21.08
CA MET A 50 13.17 0.74 -22.42
C MET A 50 12.41 1.39 -23.57
N TRP A 51 11.34 2.14 -23.30
CA TRP A 51 10.46 2.75 -24.31
C TRP A 51 10.46 4.28 -24.25
N LYS A 52 11.23 4.89 -23.33
CA LYS A 52 11.22 6.32 -23.03
C LYS A 52 11.61 7.21 -24.22
N ASP A 53 12.42 6.68 -25.15
CA ASP A 53 12.89 7.39 -26.36
C ASP A 53 12.22 6.90 -27.64
N ARG A 54 11.14 6.11 -27.53
CA ARG A 54 10.37 5.65 -28.70
C ARG A 54 9.01 6.33 -28.69
N ASP A 55 8.66 6.96 -29.81
CA ASP A 55 7.34 7.54 -30.04
C ASP A 55 6.31 6.40 -30.24
N ILE A 56 5.96 5.75 -29.13
CA ILE A 56 5.06 4.60 -29.09
C ILE A 56 3.85 5.01 -28.26
N THR A 57 2.81 5.42 -28.98
CA THR A 57 1.49 5.62 -28.40
C THR A 57 0.74 4.29 -28.32
N GLN A 58 -0.23 4.21 -27.41
CA GLN A 58 -1.13 3.06 -27.27
C GLN A 58 -1.84 2.71 -28.59
N GLU A 59 -2.10 3.72 -29.42
CA GLU A 59 -2.72 3.58 -30.73
C GLU A 59 -1.80 2.86 -31.74
N ILE A 60 -0.51 3.21 -31.77
CA ILE A 60 0.51 2.53 -32.61
C ILE A 60 0.64 1.06 -32.22
N LEU A 61 0.64 0.75 -30.91
CA LEU A 61 0.69 -0.62 -30.41
C LEU A 61 -0.55 -1.43 -30.81
N ARG A 62 -1.75 -0.85 -30.65
CA ARG A 62 -3.00 -1.49 -31.07
C ARG A 62 -3.00 -1.79 -32.58
N LYS A 63 -2.57 -0.82 -33.40
CA LYS A 63 -2.52 -0.98 -34.86
C LYS A 63 -1.53 -2.05 -35.30
N LYS A 64 -0.38 -2.17 -34.63
CA LYS A 64 0.61 -3.25 -34.89
C LYS A 64 0.12 -4.62 -34.42
N ALA A 65 -0.50 -4.69 -33.25
CA ALA A 65 -0.97 -5.95 -32.67
C ALA A 65 -2.18 -6.53 -33.42
N TRP A 66 -3.04 -5.66 -33.97
CA TRP A 66 -4.26 -6.05 -34.70
C TRP A 66 -4.13 -5.78 -36.20
N LYS A 67 -3.02 -6.22 -36.81
CA LYS A 67 -2.87 -6.21 -38.27
C LYS A 67 -3.91 -7.16 -38.88
N ARG A 68 -5.12 -6.65 -39.15
CA ARG A 68 -6.10 -7.31 -40.02
C ARG A 68 -5.56 -7.20 -41.44
N ASN A 69 -5.30 -8.35 -42.06
CA ASN A 69 -5.07 -8.44 -43.50
C ASN A 69 -6.25 -7.86 -44.27
#